data_AF-A0A7L2B8Q1-F1
#
_entry.id   AF-A0A7L2B8Q1-F1
#
_cell.length_a   1.000
_cell.length_b   1.000
_cell.length_c   1.000
_cell.angle_alpha   90.00
_cell.angle_beta   90.00
_cell.angle_gamma   90.00
#
_symmetry.space_group_name_H-M   'P 1'
#
loop_
_entity.id
_entity.type
_entity.pdbx_description
1 polymer ?
#
loop_
_entity_poly.entity_id
_entity_poly.type
_entity_poly.pdbx_seq_one_letter_code
_entity_poly.pdbx_strand_id
1 'polypeptide(L)'
;KRKKGMASESGKRLKAESKSSKAAEKPLEQGSEEEEGMFQIGKMRYVRVSCFKGKVLVDIREFYTDKDGDMKPGRKGIALSAEQWNQLKEIIPEIDAAVRKL
;
A
#
# COMPACT_ATOMS: atom_id res chain seq x y z
N LYS A 1 14.67 43.11 18.01
CA LYS A 1 13.79 43.69 16.96
C LYS A 1 12.51 42.86 16.87
N ARG A 2 11.39 43.49 16.51
CA ARG A 2 9.99 43.07 16.76
C ARG A 2 9.47 41.94 15.85
N LYS A 3 8.38 41.34 16.34
CA LYS A 3 7.41 40.36 15.82
C LYS A 3 6.62 40.81 14.56
N LYS A 4 5.96 39.83 13.90
CA LYS A 4 4.91 39.85 12.83
C LYS A 4 5.45 39.52 11.42
N GLY A 5 4.77 38.77 10.54
CA GLY A 5 3.42 38.21 10.51
C GLY A 5 3.15 37.50 9.17
N MET A 6 2.04 36.75 9.10
CA MET A 6 1.54 35.88 7.99
C MET A 6 1.20 36.60 6.67
N ALA A 7 1.18 35.82 5.57
CA ALA A 7 0.16 35.79 4.50
C ALA A 7 0.50 34.57 3.59
N SER A 8 -0.29 33.52 3.35
CA SER A 8 -1.67 33.34 2.85
C SER A 8 -1.91 33.98 1.49
N GLU A 9 -1.86 33.17 0.42
CA GLU A 9 -2.48 33.52 -0.86
C GLU A 9 -3.31 32.34 -1.38
N SER A 10 -4.62 32.57 -1.44
CA SER A 10 -5.65 31.64 -1.86
C SER A 10 -6.09 31.97 -3.28
N GLY A 11 -5.88 31.06 -4.22
CA GLY A 11 -6.38 31.14 -5.59
C GLY A 11 -7.72 30.40 -5.75
N LYS A 12 -8.79 31.16 -6.01
CA LYS A 12 -10.15 30.72 -6.36
C LYS A 12 -10.20 29.92 -7.67
N ARG A 13 -11.16 28.99 -7.76
CA ARG A 13 -12.17 28.73 -8.84
C ARG A 13 -12.59 27.25 -8.78
N LEU A 14 -13.80 26.76 -9.05
CA LEU A 14 -15.16 27.27 -9.29
C LEU A 14 -16.08 26.04 -9.04
N LYS A 15 -17.32 26.29 -8.60
CA LYS A 15 -18.35 25.28 -8.32
C LYS A 15 -19.17 25.01 -9.59
N ALA A 16 -19.44 23.74 -9.92
CA ALA A 16 -20.56 23.34 -10.76
C ALA A 16 -21.06 21.95 -10.32
N GLU A 17 -22.34 21.87 -9.98
CA GLU A 17 -23.06 20.66 -9.58
C GLU A 17 -23.49 19.83 -10.80
N SER A 18 -23.44 18.50 -10.71
CA SER A 18 -24.48 17.63 -11.29
C SER A 18 -24.44 16.24 -10.63
N LYS A 19 -25.57 15.81 -10.06
CA LYS A 19 -25.82 14.43 -9.62
C LYS A 19 -26.10 13.54 -10.84
N SER A 20 -25.47 12.36 -10.94
CA SER A 20 -26.17 11.12 -11.32
C SER A 20 -25.30 9.89 -11.06
N SER A 21 -25.93 8.89 -10.46
CA SER A 21 -25.56 7.50 -10.22
C SER A 21 -24.80 6.79 -11.35
N LYS A 22 -23.83 5.93 -10.99
CA LYS A 22 -23.82 4.45 -11.25
C LYS A 22 -22.41 3.87 -11.05
N ALA A 23 -22.36 2.69 -10.42
CA ALA A 23 -21.16 1.92 -10.12
C ALA A 23 -20.26 1.63 -11.33
N ALA A 24 -18.95 1.79 -11.15
CA ALA A 24 -17.91 1.09 -11.90
C ALA A 24 -16.56 1.30 -11.20
N GLU A 25 -15.94 0.20 -10.80
CA GLU A 25 -14.61 0.11 -10.21
C GLU A 25 -13.56 0.57 -11.25
N LYS A 26 -12.72 1.55 -10.91
CA LYS A 26 -11.52 1.95 -11.67
C LYS A 26 -10.47 2.60 -10.75
N PRO A 27 -9.18 2.52 -11.13
CA PRO A 27 -8.05 2.32 -10.23
C PRO A 27 -7.61 3.62 -9.55
N LEU A 28 -7.25 3.52 -8.28
CA LEU A 28 -6.50 4.57 -7.60
C LEU A 28 -5.04 4.47 -8.07
N GLU A 29 -4.72 5.16 -9.16
CA GLU A 29 -3.35 5.62 -9.40
C GLU A 29 -3.26 7.06 -8.92
N GLN A 30 -2.71 7.22 -7.72
CA GLN A 30 -2.03 8.44 -7.30
C GLN A 30 -0.65 8.01 -6.80
N GLY A 31 0.21 7.69 -7.77
CA GLY A 31 1.57 7.21 -7.54
C GLY A 31 2.39 8.26 -6.81
N SER A 32 2.54 8.06 -5.50
CA SER A 32 3.80 8.38 -4.82
C SER A 32 4.80 7.29 -5.18
N GLU A 33 6.09 7.60 -5.32
CA GLU A 33 7.18 6.64 -5.63
C GLU A 33 7.26 5.46 -4.64
N GLU A 34 6.56 5.58 -3.51
CA GLU A 34 6.39 4.57 -2.47
C GLU A 34 5.29 3.52 -2.74
N GLU A 35 4.41 3.74 -3.73
CA GLU A 35 3.43 2.76 -4.21
C GLU A 35 4.00 1.79 -5.26
N GLU A 36 5.13 2.12 -5.89
CA GLU A 36 5.80 1.21 -6.82
C GLU A 36 6.25 -0.07 -6.10
N GLY A 37 5.66 -1.20 -6.49
CA GLY A 37 5.98 -2.52 -5.92
C GLY A 37 5.16 -2.91 -4.69
N MET A 38 4.03 -2.25 -4.42
CA MET A 38 3.06 -2.66 -3.40
C MET A 38 1.84 -3.35 -4.06
N PHE A 39 1.60 -4.60 -3.70
CA PHE A 39 0.55 -5.46 -4.26
C PHE A 39 -0.47 -5.80 -3.17
N GLN A 40 -1.73 -5.40 -3.36
CA GLN A 40 -2.78 -5.67 -2.38
C GLN A 40 -3.28 -7.12 -2.47
N ILE A 41 -3.30 -7.83 -1.33
CA ILE A 41 -3.80 -9.22 -1.21
C ILE A 41 -4.98 -9.34 -0.22
N GLY A 42 -5.38 -8.24 0.40
CA GLY A 42 -6.55 -8.16 1.28
C GLY A 42 -6.84 -6.73 1.70
N LYS A 43 -7.91 -6.50 2.47
CA LYS A 43 -8.37 -5.14 2.83
C LYS A 43 -7.27 -4.24 3.40
N MET A 44 -6.42 -4.79 4.28
CA MET A 44 -5.28 -4.08 4.85
C MET A 44 -4.02 -4.96 4.79
N ARG A 45 -3.90 -5.80 3.76
CA ARG A 45 -2.76 -6.72 3.61
C ARG A 45 -2.11 -6.53 2.25
N TYR A 46 -0.80 -6.37 2.26
CA TYR A 46 -0.02 -6.03 1.09
C TYR A 46 1.25 -6.86 1.03
N VAL A 47 1.69 -7.14 -0.19
CA VAL A 47 3.03 -7.64 -0.52
C VAL A 47 3.82 -6.45 -1.04
N ARG A 48 5.00 -6.16 -0.48
CA ARG A 48 5.87 -5.07 -0.93
C ARG A 48 7.24 -5.60 -1.30
N VAL A 49 7.77 -5.21 -2.46
CA VAL A 49 9.18 -5.42 -2.80
C VAL A 49 9.99 -4.23 -2.34
N SER A 50 11.04 -4.46 -1.55
CA SER A 50 11.90 -3.40 -1.02
C SER A 50 13.37 -3.82 -1.03
N CYS A 51 14.28 -2.84 -0.99
CA CYS A 51 15.71 -3.09 -0.84
C CYS A 51 16.20 -2.48 0.47
N PHE A 52 16.76 -3.31 1.36
CA PHE A 52 17.34 -2.87 2.62
C PHE A 52 18.78 -3.33 2.73
N LYS A 53 19.71 -2.38 2.88
CA LYS A 53 21.16 -2.64 2.96
C LYS A 53 21.66 -3.53 1.81
N GLY A 54 21.20 -3.25 0.58
CA GLY A 54 21.59 -3.99 -0.63
C GLY A 54 20.94 -5.38 -0.77
N LYS A 55 20.01 -5.75 0.11
CA LYS A 55 19.26 -7.02 0.01
C LYS A 55 17.83 -6.75 -0.42
N VAL A 56 17.38 -7.48 -1.44
CA VAL A 56 15.97 -7.48 -1.87
C VAL A 56 15.15 -8.29 -0.87
N LEU A 57 14.05 -7.71 -0.42
CA LEU A 57 13.09 -8.30 0.52
C LEU A 57 11.69 -8.22 -0.06
N VAL A 58 10.92 -9.28 0.13
CA VAL A 58 9.49 -9.34 -0.17
C VAL A 58 8.72 -9.34 1.15
N ASP A 59 8.11 -8.22 1.53
CA ASP A 59 7.38 -8.07 2.79
C ASP A 59 5.90 -8.35 2.59
N ILE A 60 5.36 -9.36 3.28
CA ILE A 60 3.94 -9.71 3.29
C ILE A 60 3.39 -9.28 4.64
N ARG A 61 2.64 -8.17 4.68
CA ARG A 61 2.30 -7.48 5.94
C ARG A 61 0.88 -6.95 6.01
N GLU A 62 0.31 -7.00 7.21
CA GLU A 62 -0.91 -6.29 7.58
C GLU A 62 -0.58 -4.86 8.00
N PHE A 63 -1.26 -3.88 7.42
CA PHE A 63 -1.16 -2.47 7.75
C PHE A 63 -2.31 -2.07 8.67
N TYR A 64 -2.13 -0.96 9.38
CA TYR A 64 -3.18 -0.30 10.13
C TYR A 64 -3.22 1.18 9.76
N THR A 65 -4.38 1.81 9.95
CA THR A 65 -4.53 3.26 9.81
C THR A 65 -4.34 3.87 11.19
N ASP A 66 -3.44 4.84 11.32
CA ASP A 66 -3.27 5.56 12.57
C ASP A 66 -4.36 6.62 12.79
N LYS A 67 -4.22 7.41 13.86
CA LYS A 67 -5.22 8.44 14.21
C LYS A 67 -5.25 9.60 13.22
N ASP A 68 -4.15 9.81 12.49
CA ASP A 68 -3.98 10.89 11.52
C ASP A 68 -4.46 10.46 10.13
N GLY A 69 -4.76 9.16 9.94
CA GLY A 69 -5.24 8.59 8.69
C GLY A 69 -4.16 7.95 7.84
N ASP A 70 -2.90 7.93 8.32
CA ASP A 70 -1.78 7.35 7.59
C ASP A 70 -1.79 5.82 7.69
N MET A 71 -1.42 5.17 6.58
CA MET A 71 -1.18 3.73 6.57
C MET A 71 0.21 3.42 7.14
N LYS A 72 0.26 2.64 8.21
CA LYS A 72 1.51 2.19 8.84
C LYS A 72 1.61 0.66 8.83
N PRO A 73 2.82 0.11 8.64
CA PRO A 73 3.04 -1.33 8.73
C PRO A 73 2.74 -1.83 10.15
N GLY A 74 1.94 -2.88 10.26
CA GLY A 74 1.60 -3.52 11.53
C GLY A 74 2.64 -4.56 11.97
N ARG A 75 2.45 -5.07 13.20
CA ARG A 75 3.29 -6.14 13.77
C ARG A 75 3.11 -7.49 13.05
N LYS A 76 1.94 -7.74 12.46
CA LYS A 76 1.64 -8.98 11.75
C LYS A 76 2.19 -8.92 10.32
N GLY A 77 3.17 -9.77 10.03
CA GLY A 77 3.76 -9.89 8.70
C GLY A 77 5.16 -10.49 8.75
N ILE A 78 5.70 -10.81 7.58
CA ILE A 78 7.03 -11.38 7.42
C ILE A 78 7.74 -10.76 6.23
N ALA A 79 9.01 -10.42 6.40
CA ALA A 79 9.90 -10.04 5.30
C ALA A 79 10.71 -11.27 4.86
N LEU A 80 10.45 -11.73 3.64
CA LEU A 80 11.15 -12.86 3.04
C LEU A 80 12.39 -12.36 2.29
N SER A 81 13.49 -13.09 2.40
CA SER A 81 14.63 -12.90 1.49
C SER A 81 14.26 -13.34 0.07
N ALA A 82 15.03 -12.89 -0.93
CA ALA A 82 14.86 -13.36 -2.31
C ALA A 82 14.91 -14.90 -2.44
N GLU A 83 15.75 -15.56 -1.63
CA GLU A 83 15.87 -17.01 -1.60
C GLU A 83 14.59 -17.67 -1.05
N GLN A 84 14.10 -17.21 0.10
CA GLN A 84 12.86 -17.72 0.70
C GLN A 84 11.65 -17.49 -0.21
N TRP A 85 11.61 -16.35 -0.92
CA TRP A 85 10.57 -16.07 -1.91
C TRP A 85 10.61 -17.06 -3.08
N ASN A 86 11.80 -17.41 -3.58
CA ASN A 86 11.94 -18.39 -4.64
C ASN A 86 11.49 -19.78 -4.19
N GLN A 87 11.91 -20.23 -2.99
CA GLN A 87 11.45 -21.49 -2.43
C GLN A 87 9.93 -21.53 -2.24
N LEU A 88 9.33 -20.43 -1.76
CA LEU A 88 7.88 -20.33 -1.63
C LEU A 88 7.19 -20.57 -2.98
N LYS A 89 7.67 -19.95 -4.07
CA LYS A 89 7.12 -20.14 -5.41
C LYS A 89 7.20 -21.58 -5.90
N GLU A 90 8.29 -22.28 -5.62
CA GLU A 90 8.47 -23.68 -6.01
C GLU A 90 7.43 -24.60 -5.36
N ILE A 91 7.05 -24.31 -4.11
CA ILE A 91 6.09 -25.13 -3.35
C ILE A 91 4.63 -24.64 -3.44
N ILE A 92 4.34 -23.55 -4.16
CA ILE A 92 2.95 -23.05 -4.37
C ILE A 92 2.01 -24.17 -4.83
N PRO A 93 2.36 -25.05 -5.80
CA PRO A 93 1.45 -26.11 -6.25
C PRO A 93 1.07 -27.09 -5.14
N GLU A 94 2.01 -27.40 -4.24
CA GLU A 94 1.78 -28.27 -3.10
C GLU A 94 0.89 -27.59 -2.05
N ILE A 95 1.12 -26.30 -1.80
CA ILE A 95 0.28 -25.46 -0.93
C ILE A 95 -1.16 -25.41 -1.48
N ASP A 96 -1.34 -25.16 -2.77
CA ASP A 96 -2.65 -25.11 -3.42
C ASP A 96 -3.39 -26.45 -3.31
N ALA A 97 -2.67 -27.56 -3.50
CA ALA A 97 -3.23 -28.89 -3.32
C ALA A 97 -3.64 -29.17 -1.86
N ALA A 98 -2.90 -28.65 -0.88
CA ALA A 98 -3.24 -28.77 0.53
C ALA A 98 -4.45 -27.90 0.91
N VAL A 99 -4.52 -26.65 0.43
CA VAL A 99 -5.65 -25.73 0.67
C VAL A 99 -6.96 -26.32 0.13
N ARG A 100 -6.96 -26.93 -1.06
CA ARG A 100 -8.16 -27.54 -1.66
C ARG A 100 -8.70 -28.76 -0.90
N LYS A 101 -7.89 -29.36 -0.02
CA LYS A 101 -8.27 -30.54 0.77
C LYS A 101 -8.93 -30.16 2.10
N LEU A 102 -8.84 -28.90 2.52
CA LEU A 102 -9.47 -28.34 3.71
C LEU A 102 -10.80 -27.68 3.35
#